data_AF-A0A350BD13-F1
#
_entry.id   AF-A0A350BD13-F1
#
_cell.length_a   1.000
_cell.length_b   1.000
_cell.length_c   1.000
_cell.angle_alpha   90.00
_cell.angle_beta   90.00
_cell.angle_gamma   90.00
#
_symmetry.space_group_name_H-M   'P 1'
#
loop_
_entity.id
_entity.type
_entity.pdbx_description
1 polymer ?
#
loop_
_entity_poly.entity_id
_entity_poly.type
_entity_poly.pdbx_seq_one_letter_code
_entity_poly.pdbx_strand_id
1 'polypeptide(L)'
;MGTLTNNPITKKIDGGGIQLYLLESGDVFKWMHGDHQINLLQGNLIDGMIANIYLRETLPHGYRTTRLMGIHSPSYFQITADGAIYEGKIWDVFYQIHLIIDHNTWFYQIHLSGTNITASYELFYGQDVGIAHPFGILSNEAYTSQYIDHQVFETSQGFTLLSRQNQGLTHYLQLGCDFPTVGYATDAMQFFGLSYKLTHEPEIYTKKHLPNQNYQYEFAYLALQTETFHLNESTMTVTFYGHSHQEADLFLTKLLTLPNGFPARRRNKVTLGVAIKSTLSPLHPIAGLPLTKEQFQTKYPTATLIEREGDEILSGFLPDHTHIVTRAKELLVER
;
A
#
# COMPACT_ATOMS: atom_id res chain seq x y z
N MET A 1 40.00 -1.40 6.73
CA MET A 1 38.88 -2.19 6.19
C MET A 1 37.61 -1.48 6.63
N GLY A 2 36.74 -1.09 5.70
CA GLY A 2 35.43 -0.54 6.06
C GLY A 2 34.52 -1.68 6.48
N THR A 3 33.88 -1.56 7.65
CA THR A 3 32.84 -2.50 8.07
C THR A 3 31.55 -2.12 7.38
N LEU A 4 30.93 -3.04 6.64
CA LEU A 4 29.59 -2.83 6.10
C LEU A 4 28.60 -2.89 7.26
N THR A 5 27.94 -1.76 7.53
CA THR A 5 26.78 -1.74 8.42
C THR A 5 25.56 -2.22 7.64
N ASN A 6 25.13 -3.46 7.87
CA ASN A 6 24.10 -4.12 7.06
C ASN A 6 22.66 -3.78 7.46
N ASN A 7 22.43 -2.65 8.12
CA ASN A 7 21.11 -2.21 8.55
C ASN A 7 20.80 -0.84 7.97
N PRO A 8 19.59 -0.61 7.43
CA PRO A 8 19.18 0.71 7.01
C PRO A 8 19.15 1.65 8.22
N ILE A 9 19.48 2.91 7.99
CA ILE A 9 19.35 3.95 9.02
C ILE A 9 17.86 4.27 9.17
N THR A 10 17.31 3.96 10.34
CA THR A 10 15.92 4.28 10.67
C THR A 10 15.83 5.28 11.80
N LYS A 11 14.89 6.22 11.71
CA LYS A 11 14.49 7.07 12.83
C LYS A 11 13.28 6.48 13.52
N LYS A 12 13.41 6.21 14.82
CA LYS A 12 12.31 5.79 15.69
C LYS A 12 11.52 7.01 16.20
N ILE A 13 10.20 6.91 16.16
CA ILE A 13 9.24 7.80 16.81
C ILE A 13 8.40 6.94 17.75
N ASP A 14 8.30 7.33 19.02
CA ASP A 14 7.56 6.61 20.04
C ASP A 14 6.27 7.36 20.38
N GLY A 15 5.12 6.76 20.05
CA GLY A 15 3.80 7.33 20.29
C GLY A 15 3.24 7.05 21.69
N GLY A 16 3.96 6.33 22.54
CA GLY A 16 3.46 5.88 23.85
C GLY A 16 2.71 4.55 23.82
N GLY A 17 2.48 3.98 22.63
CA GLY A 17 1.96 2.63 22.43
C GLY A 17 2.51 2.00 21.15
N ILE A 18 2.28 2.67 20.02
CA ILE A 18 2.89 2.34 18.73
C ILE A 18 4.27 3.01 18.60
N GLN A 19 5.21 2.28 18.01
CA GLN A 19 6.51 2.78 17.61
C GLN A 19 6.62 2.74 16.08
N LEU A 20 6.93 3.88 15.49
CA LEU A 20 7.16 4.02 14.05
C LEU A 20 8.67 4.09 13.78
N TYR A 21 9.13 3.32 12.80
CA TYR A 21 10.49 3.38 12.27
C TYR A 21 10.41 3.88 10.83
N LEU A 22 10.96 5.06 10.56
CA LEU A 22 11.02 5.68 9.24
C LEU A 22 12.42 5.58 8.65
N LEU A 23 12.49 5.32 7.34
CA LEU A 23 13.70 5.50 6.55
C LEU A 23 13.98 6.99 6.32
N GLU A 24 15.22 7.31 5.94
CA GLU A 24 15.60 8.68 5.55
C GLU A 24 14.83 9.20 4.32
N SER A 25 14.28 8.29 3.51
CA SER A 25 13.41 8.59 2.39
C SER A 25 11.95 8.85 2.79
N GLY A 26 11.61 8.80 4.08
CA GLY A 26 10.24 8.94 4.55
C GLY A 26 9.35 7.73 4.31
N ASP A 27 9.88 6.64 3.79
CA ASP A 27 9.16 5.36 3.77
C ASP A 27 9.07 4.79 5.19
N VAL A 28 7.92 4.20 5.51
CA VAL A 28 7.77 3.37 6.70
C VAL A 28 8.66 2.14 6.54
N PHE A 29 9.67 2.02 7.40
CA PHE A 29 10.40 0.77 7.54
C PHE A 29 9.52 -0.25 8.25
N LYS A 30 8.98 0.11 9.43
CA LYS A 30 8.00 -0.69 10.14
C LYS A 30 7.25 0.09 11.21
N TRP A 31 6.09 -0.45 11.57
CA TRP A 31 5.29 -0.11 12.73
C TRP A 31 5.35 -1.24 13.76
N MET A 32 5.47 -0.91 15.05
CA MET A 32 5.44 -1.89 16.14
C MET A 32 4.38 -1.50 17.16
N HIS A 33 3.64 -2.46 17.72
CA HIS A 33 2.83 -2.31 18.92
C HIS A 33 3.22 -3.43 19.89
N GLY A 34 3.89 -3.09 20.99
CA GLY A 34 4.54 -4.08 21.83
C GLY A 34 5.62 -4.84 21.05
N ASP A 35 5.50 -6.17 21.02
CA ASP A 35 6.36 -7.10 20.28
C ASP A 35 5.80 -7.49 18.90
N HIS A 36 4.67 -6.92 18.46
CA HIS A 36 4.05 -7.21 17.17
C HIS A 36 4.38 -6.13 16.13
N GLN A 37 4.80 -6.54 14.93
CA GLN A 37 4.93 -5.65 13.78
C GLN A 37 3.55 -5.50 13.12
N ILE A 38 3.13 -4.27 12.85
CA ILE A 38 1.79 -4.00 12.29
C ILE A 38 1.77 -4.20 10.77
N ASN A 39 2.78 -3.70 10.06
CA ASN A 39 2.92 -3.91 8.61
C ASN A 39 3.53 -5.29 8.29
N LEU A 40 3.24 -5.82 7.11
CA LEU A 40 3.74 -7.12 6.65
C LEU A 40 5.17 -6.99 6.09
N LEU A 41 5.41 -6.04 5.19
CA LEU A 41 6.67 -5.87 4.49
C LEU A 41 7.43 -4.67 5.03
N GLN A 42 8.73 -4.85 5.29
CA GLN A 42 9.60 -3.76 5.69
C GLN A 42 9.96 -2.90 4.47
N GLY A 43 9.75 -1.59 4.56
CA GLY A 43 10.16 -0.67 3.50
C GLY A 43 11.66 -0.68 3.28
N ASN A 44 12.11 -0.32 2.08
CA ASN A 44 13.54 -0.23 1.77
C ASN A 44 13.87 1.00 0.91
N LEU A 45 15.16 1.37 0.81
CA LEU A 45 15.60 2.59 0.10
C LEU A 45 15.60 2.45 -1.44
N ILE A 46 15.22 1.30 -1.98
CA ILE A 46 15.08 1.05 -3.41
C ILE A 46 13.60 1.06 -3.78
N ASP A 47 12.81 0.13 -3.25
CA ASP A 47 11.40 -0.05 -3.61
C ASP A 47 10.46 0.88 -2.82
N GLY A 48 10.91 1.37 -1.67
CA GLY A 48 10.10 2.15 -0.73
C GLY A 48 9.23 1.27 0.17
N MET A 49 8.18 1.87 0.72
CA MET A 49 7.14 1.16 1.46
C MET A 49 5.97 0.76 0.55
N ILE A 50 5.22 -0.27 0.97
CA ILE A 50 4.02 -0.75 0.28
C ILE A 50 2.79 0.07 0.65
N ALA A 51 2.63 0.41 1.93
CA ALA A 51 1.57 1.30 2.38
C ALA A 51 1.68 2.70 1.75
N ASN A 52 0.57 3.28 1.31
CA ASN A 52 0.58 4.64 0.76
C ASN A 52 -0.78 5.33 0.79
N ILE A 53 -0.76 6.63 0.55
CA ILE A 53 -1.93 7.43 0.20
C ILE A 53 -1.81 7.76 -1.27
N TYR A 54 -2.84 7.48 -2.05
CA TYR A 54 -2.88 7.76 -3.47
C TYR A 54 -3.93 8.83 -3.77
N LEU A 55 -3.55 9.82 -4.56
CA LEU A 55 -4.48 10.80 -5.13
C LEU A 55 -4.80 10.38 -6.56
N ARG A 56 -6.09 10.32 -6.86
CA ARG A 56 -6.57 10.07 -8.21
C ARG A 56 -7.39 11.25 -8.70
N GLU A 57 -7.14 11.65 -9.93
CA GLU A 57 -7.95 12.63 -10.65
C GLU A 57 -8.74 11.93 -11.75
N THR A 58 -10.03 12.26 -11.85
CA THR A 58 -10.89 11.83 -12.96
C THR A 58 -10.66 12.71 -14.18
N LEU A 59 -10.33 12.08 -15.30
CA LEU A 59 -10.14 12.69 -16.61
C LEU A 59 -11.30 12.31 -17.55
N PRO A 60 -11.50 13.01 -18.68
CA PRO A 60 -12.55 12.65 -19.66
C PRO A 60 -12.47 11.21 -20.18
N HIS A 61 -11.26 10.62 -20.20
CA HIS A 61 -11.00 9.29 -20.76
C HIS A 61 -10.26 8.36 -19.80
N GLY A 62 -10.53 8.47 -18.49
CA GLY A 62 -9.98 7.56 -17.49
C GLY A 62 -9.48 8.31 -16.26
N TYR A 63 -8.35 7.85 -15.72
CA TYR A 63 -7.80 8.35 -14.48
C TYR A 63 -6.30 8.61 -14.61
N ARG A 64 -5.81 9.57 -13.83
CA ARG A 64 -4.39 9.62 -13.46
C ARG A 64 -4.27 9.49 -11.95
N THR A 65 -3.42 8.60 -11.50
CA THR A 65 -3.24 8.25 -10.08
C THR A 65 -1.77 8.38 -9.71
N THR A 66 -1.50 8.89 -8.51
CA THR A 66 -0.13 9.00 -8.00
C THR A 66 -0.09 8.73 -6.51
N ARG A 67 1.02 8.18 -6.04
CA ARG A 67 1.32 8.02 -4.61
C ARG A 67 1.78 9.36 -4.02
N LEU A 68 1.48 9.58 -2.75
CA LEU A 68 1.73 10.84 -2.05
C LEU A 68 2.73 10.73 -0.90
N MET A 69 3.29 9.54 -0.64
CA MET A 69 4.30 9.33 0.40
C MET A 69 5.45 8.44 -0.08
N GLY A 70 6.60 8.56 0.60
CA GLY A 70 7.78 7.71 0.39
C GLY A 70 8.69 8.15 -0.76
N ILE A 71 9.77 7.39 -1.00
CA ILE A 71 10.85 7.70 -1.95
C ILE A 71 10.38 7.92 -3.40
N HIS A 72 9.22 7.35 -3.74
CA HIS A 72 8.64 7.35 -5.07
C HIS A 72 7.47 8.34 -5.23
N SER A 73 7.21 9.18 -4.21
CA SER A 73 6.23 10.26 -4.32
C SER A 73 6.93 11.58 -4.72
N PRO A 74 6.17 12.58 -5.24
CA PRO A 74 6.72 13.90 -5.51
C PRO A 74 6.86 14.74 -4.23
N SER A 75 6.92 14.12 -3.05
CA SER A 75 6.86 14.80 -1.77
C SER A 75 8.24 15.25 -1.29
N TYR A 76 8.25 16.40 -0.65
CA TYR A 76 9.21 16.72 0.38
C TYR A 76 8.79 16.04 1.67
N PHE A 77 9.77 15.57 2.43
CA PHE A 77 9.53 14.83 3.66
C PHE A 77 10.23 15.49 4.85
N GLN A 78 9.54 15.44 5.99
CA GLN A 78 10.11 15.83 7.26
C GLN A 78 9.59 14.97 8.42
N ILE A 79 10.51 14.57 9.30
CA ILE A 79 10.18 13.95 10.57
C ILE A 79 9.77 15.01 11.59
N THR A 80 8.73 14.70 12.35
CA THR A 80 8.22 15.51 13.47
C THR A 80 8.35 14.74 14.79
N ALA A 81 8.01 15.38 15.91
CA ALA A 81 8.14 14.74 17.23
C ALA A 81 7.23 13.51 17.41
N ASP A 82 6.09 13.50 16.73
CA ASP A 82 4.96 12.58 16.88
C ASP A 82 4.53 11.99 15.53
N GLY A 83 5.43 11.93 14.54
CA GLY A 83 5.17 11.33 13.23
C GLY A 83 5.95 12.02 12.12
N ALA A 84 5.30 12.32 11.00
CA ALA A 84 5.95 12.92 9.85
C ALA A 84 5.01 13.83 9.03
N ILE A 85 5.62 14.61 8.14
CA ILE A 85 4.90 15.43 7.16
C ILE A 85 5.44 15.11 5.77
N TYR A 86 4.52 14.89 4.84
CA TYR A 86 4.78 14.80 3.40
C TYR A 86 4.08 15.96 2.72
N GLU A 87 4.78 16.73 1.90
CA GLU A 87 4.16 17.85 1.19
C GLU A 87 4.63 17.95 -0.24
N GLY A 88 3.76 18.43 -1.12
CA GLY A 88 4.15 18.63 -2.50
C GLY A 88 3.07 19.33 -3.30
N LYS A 89 3.40 19.54 -4.57
CA LYS A 89 2.43 19.96 -5.58
C LYS A 89 2.50 18.94 -6.71
N ILE A 90 1.35 18.40 -7.07
CA ILE A 90 1.21 17.53 -8.23
C ILE A 90 0.01 17.97 -9.05
N TRP A 91 0.23 18.08 -10.36
CA TRP A 91 -0.73 18.71 -11.26
C TRP A 91 -1.03 20.14 -10.76
N ASP A 92 -2.28 20.46 -10.47
CA ASP A 92 -2.69 21.76 -9.90
C ASP A 92 -3.09 21.67 -8.41
N VAL A 93 -2.83 20.53 -7.78
CA VAL A 93 -3.17 20.26 -6.38
C VAL A 93 -1.93 20.43 -5.50
N PHE A 94 -2.03 21.35 -4.53
CA PHE A 94 -1.13 21.36 -3.38
C PHE A 94 -1.66 20.38 -2.34
N TYR A 95 -0.79 19.54 -1.81
CA TYR A 95 -1.13 18.58 -0.77
C TYR A 95 -0.13 18.62 0.38
N GLN A 96 -0.62 18.30 1.57
CA GLN A 96 0.20 18.06 2.74
C GLN A 96 -0.45 16.95 3.59
N ILE A 97 0.31 15.89 3.87
CA ILE A 97 -0.11 14.76 4.70
C ILE A 97 0.61 14.87 6.03
N HIS A 98 -0.14 14.94 7.13
CA HIS A 98 0.41 14.81 8.47
C HIS A 98 0.18 13.38 8.93
N LEU A 99 1.27 12.62 9.04
CA LEU A 99 1.28 11.37 9.77
C LEU A 99 1.43 11.70 11.25
N ILE A 100 0.41 11.40 12.04
CA ILE A 100 0.33 11.71 13.47
C ILE A 100 0.15 10.41 14.23
N ILE A 101 0.99 10.16 15.23
CA ILE A 101 0.90 9.01 16.12
C ILE A 101 0.37 9.50 17.46
N ASP A 102 -0.70 8.86 17.93
CA ASP A 102 -1.31 9.10 19.24
C ASP A 102 -1.58 7.76 19.91
N HIS A 103 -0.66 7.36 20.81
CA HIS A 103 -0.69 6.08 21.52
C HIS A 103 -0.82 4.89 20.58
N ASN A 104 -2.01 4.28 20.51
CA ASN A 104 -2.33 3.09 19.73
C ASN A 104 -2.94 3.40 18.36
N THR A 105 -2.98 4.67 17.98
CA THR A 105 -3.60 5.13 16.73
C THR A 105 -2.60 5.93 15.93
N TRP A 106 -2.63 5.78 14.61
CA TRP A 106 -2.04 6.75 13.71
C TRP A 106 -3.10 7.35 12.80
N PHE A 107 -2.85 8.58 12.36
CA PHE A 107 -3.69 9.32 11.44
C PHE A 107 -2.85 9.78 10.26
N TYR A 108 -3.40 9.64 9.06
CA TYR A 108 -2.95 10.36 7.88
C TYR A 108 -3.95 11.48 7.63
N GLN A 109 -3.65 12.69 8.12
CA GLN A 109 -4.47 13.87 7.86
C GLN A 109 -4.00 14.55 6.57
N ILE A 110 -4.80 14.45 5.51
CA ILE A 110 -4.47 14.90 4.17
C ILE A 110 -5.17 16.22 3.88
N HIS A 111 -4.37 17.28 3.79
CA HIS A 111 -4.81 18.62 3.41
C HIS A 111 -4.62 18.81 1.91
N LEU A 112 -5.69 19.20 1.21
CA LEU A 112 -5.71 19.38 -0.25
C LEU A 112 -6.29 20.75 -0.59
N SER A 113 -5.70 21.41 -1.58
CA SER A 113 -6.22 22.66 -2.13
C SER A 113 -5.75 22.82 -3.57
N GLY A 114 -6.51 23.56 -4.37
CA GLY A 114 -6.06 23.94 -5.70
C GLY A 114 -6.86 25.08 -6.29
N THR A 115 -6.30 25.71 -7.32
CA THR A 115 -6.85 26.93 -7.91
C THR A 115 -7.31 26.62 -9.33
N ASN A 116 -8.51 27.09 -9.71
CA ASN A 116 -9.09 26.88 -11.04
C ASN A 116 -9.21 25.40 -11.46
N ILE A 117 -9.44 24.52 -10.49
CA ILE A 117 -9.61 23.08 -10.72
C ILE A 117 -11.07 22.77 -11.07
N THR A 118 -11.27 22.06 -12.18
CA THR A 118 -12.60 21.56 -12.61
C THR A 118 -12.74 20.05 -12.51
N ALA A 119 -11.62 19.34 -12.35
CA ALA A 119 -11.61 17.90 -12.19
C ALA A 119 -12.15 17.48 -10.81
N SER A 120 -12.49 16.21 -10.71
CA SER A 120 -12.88 15.58 -9.46
C SER A 120 -11.80 14.61 -8.99
N TYR A 121 -11.67 14.47 -7.68
CA TYR A 121 -10.59 13.71 -7.05
C TYR A 121 -11.15 12.72 -6.06
N GLU A 122 -10.35 11.71 -5.75
CA GLU A 122 -10.58 10.77 -4.67
C GLU A 122 -9.24 10.32 -4.10
N LEU A 123 -9.29 9.75 -2.90
CA LEU A 123 -8.13 9.20 -2.23
C LEU A 123 -8.27 7.70 -2.07
N PHE A 124 -7.14 7.01 -2.19
CA PHE A 124 -6.98 5.64 -1.73
C PHE A 124 -6.03 5.61 -0.56
N TYR A 125 -6.35 4.84 0.47
CA TYR A 125 -5.42 4.45 1.51
C TYR A 125 -5.19 2.96 1.41
N GLY A 126 -3.93 2.54 1.28
CA GLY A 126 -3.54 1.14 1.30
C GLY A 126 -2.49 0.87 2.37
N GLN A 127 -2.63 -0.26 3.06
CA GLN A 127 -1.76 -0.68 4.17
C GLN A 127 -1.62 -2.21 4.17
N ASP A 128 -0.39 -2.68 4.00
CA ASP A 128 -0.06 -4.09 4.22
C ASP A 128 -0.13 -4.44 5.71
N VAL A 129 -0.59 -5.64 6.04
CA VAL A 129 -0.95 -6.03 7.42
C VAL A 129 -0.22 -7.29 7.83
N GLY A 130 0.60 -7.20 8.87
CA GLY A 130 1.27 -8.33 9.52
C GLY A 130 0.68 -8.67 10.88
N ILE A 131 0.49 -7.67 11.75
CA ILE A 131 -0.04 -7.77 13.14
C ILE A 131 0.38 -9.05 13.89
N ALA A 132 1.66 -9.38 13.79
CA ALA A 132 2.25 -10.60 14.34
C ALA A 132 3.67 -10.32 14.81
N HIS A 133 4.26 -11.24 15.56
CA HIS A 133 5.66 -11.13 15.96
C HIS A 133 6.58 -11.04 14.71
N PRO A 134 7.57 -10.13 14.65
CA PRO A 134 8.42 -9.92 13.48
C PRO A 134 9.07 -11.18 12.91
N PHE A 135 9.52 -12.10 13.78
CA PHE A 135 10.09 -13.37 13.33
C PHE A 135 9.10 -14.28 12.61
N GLY A 136 7.81 -14.23 12.95
CA GLY A 136 6.78 -14.99 12.23
C GLY A 136 6.59 -14.44 10.82
N ILE A 137 6.45 -13.11 10.72
CA ILE A 137 6.31 -12.40 9.45
C ILE A 137 7.51 -12.69 8.53
N LEU A 138 8.73 -12.45 9.01
CA LEU A 138 9.96 -12.65 8.22
C LEU A 138 10.25 -14.13 7.90
N SER A 139 9.64 -15.06 8.63
CA SER A 139 9.76 -16.48 8.30
C SER A 139 8.90 -16.84 7.10
N ASN A 140 7.68 -16.29 7.00
CA ASN A 140 6.76 -16.49 5.88
C ASN A 140 5.57 -15.51 5.95
N GLU A 141 5.58 -14.48 5.10
CA GLU A 141 4.56 -13.44 5.02
C GLU A 141 3.21 -14.00 4.52
N ALA A 142 3.27 -14.92 3.55
CA ALA A 142 2.09 -15.57 2.98
C ALA A 142 1.36 -16.39 4.04
N TYR A 143 2.10 -17.23 4.77
CA TYR A 143 1.54 -18.01 5.87
C TYR A 143 1.00 -17.13 6.99
N THR A 144 1.68 -16.03 7.33
CA THR A 144 1.16 -15.08 8.33
C THR A 144 -0.19 -14.50 7.90
N SER A 145 -0.32 -14.12 6.62
CA SER A 145 -1.55 -13.55 6.04
C SER A 145 -2.74 -14.52 6.10
N GLN A 146 -2.51 -15.83 5.94
CA GLN A 146 -3.57 -16.85 6.01
C GLN A 146 -4.32 -16.86 7.35
N TYR A 147 -3.69 -16.41 8.44
CA TYR A 147 -4.28 -16.35 9.78
C TYR A 147 -4.78 -14.95 10.17
N ILE A 148 -4.65 -13.97 9.29
CA ILE A 148 -5.23 -12.65 9.47
C ILE A 148 -6.63 -12.68 8.86
N ASP A 149 -7.66 -12.66 9.70
CA ASP A 149 -9.04 -12.60 9.26
C ASP A 149 -9.50 -11.15 9.14
N HIS A 150 -10.13 -10.81 8.03
CA HIS A 150 -10.63 -9.47 7.76
C HIS A 150 -12.16 -9.40 7.95
N GLN A 151 -12.62 -8.42 8.71
CA GLN A 151 -14.02 -8.07 8.88
C GLN A 151 -14.28 -6.70 8.26
N VAL A 152 -15.37 -6.60 7.51
CA VAL A 152 -15.80 -5.37 6.84
C VAL A 152 -17.05 -4.86 7.54
N PHE A 153 -16.99 -3.63 8.04
CA PHE A 153 -18.13 -2.95 8.64
C PHE A 153 -18.62 -1.86 7.70
N GLU A 154 -19.89 -1.92 7.32
CA GLU A 154 -20.56 -0.87 6.58
C GLU A 154 -21.32 0.03 7.56
N THR A 155 -20.99 1.31 7.53
CA THR A 155 -21.56 2.36 8.37
C THR A 155 -22.22 3.42 7.49
N SER A 156 -22.89 4.41 8.08
CA SER A 156 -23.39 5.56 7.31
C SER A 156 -22.29 6.37 6.60
N GLN A 157 -21.03 6.18 7.00
CA GLN A 157 -19.84 6.86 6.47
C GLN A 157 -19.06 5.95 5.51
N GLY A 158 -19.64 4.80 5.13
CA GLY A 158 -19.03 3.82 4.26
C GLY A 158 -18.34 2.69 5.03
N PHE A 159 -17.28 2.17 4.44
CA PHE A 159 -16.53 1.01 4.92
C PHE A 159 -15.49 1.37 6.00
N THR A 160 -15.40 0.50 7.01
CA THR A 160 -14.30 0.43 7.97
C THR A 160 -13.85 -1.03 8.05
N LEU A 161 -12.53 -1.25 8.03
CA LEU A 161 -11.93 -2.58 7.95
C LEU A 161 -11.30 -2.93 9.28
N LEU A 162 -11.51 -4.16 9.75
CA LEU A 162 -10.90 -4.68 10.97
C LEU A 162 -10.20 -5.99 10.64
N SER A 163 -8.93 -6.11 10.97
CA SER A 163 -8.16 -7.35 10.85
C SER A 163 -7.90 -7.94 12.22
N ARG A 164 -7.95 -9.27 12.31
CA ARG A 164 -7.64 -10.05 13.50
C ARG A 164 -6.57 -11.09 13.19
N GLN A 165 -5.47 -11.10 13.94
CA GLN A 165 -4.54 -12.21 13.92
C GLN A 165 -5.09 -13.38 14.76
N ASN A 166 -5.31 -14.52 14.11
CA ASN A 166 -5.88 -15.72 14.72
C ASN A 166 -4.83 -16.71 15.23
N GLN A 167 -3.56 -16.54 14.85
CA GLN A 167 -2.46 -17.40 15.28
C GLN A 167 -1.65 -16.75 16.40
N GLY A 168 -1.65 -17.37 17.58
CA GLY A 168 -0.92 -16.89 18.74
C GLY A 168 -1.70 -15.85 19.53
N LEU A 169 -1.05 -14.75 19.92
CA LEU A 169 -1.68 -13.69 20.69
C LEU A 169 -2.60 -12.88 19.78
N THR A 170 -3.86 -12.74 20.18
CA THR A 170 -4.84 -12.02 19.37
C THR A 170 -4.48 -10.53 19.31
N HIS A 171 -4.34 -10.04 18.07
CA HIS A 171 -4.03 -8.65 17.77
C HIS A 171 -5.00 -8.14 16.72
N TYR A 172 -5.45 -6.90 16.89
CA TYR A 172 -6.39 -6.23 16.01
C TYR A 172 -5.77 -5.03 15.33
N LEU A 173 -6.18 -4.81 14.08
CA LEU A 173 -5.92 -3.57 13.35
C LEU A 173 -7.21 -3.08 12.69
N GLN A 174 -7.69 -1.91 13.09
CA GLN A 174 -8.81 -1.24 12.44
C GLN A 174 -8.31 -0.11 11.54
N LEU A 175 -8.76 -0.06 10.29
CA LEU A 175 -8.55 1.06 9.38
C LEU A 175 -9.87 1.73 9.01
N GLY A 176 -9.91 3.05 8.99
CA GLY A 176 -11.09 3.81 8.60
C GLY A 176 -10.77 5.22 8.14
N CYS A 177 -11.82 6.00 7.88
CA CYS A 177 -11.75 7.36 7.37
C CYS A 177 -12.79 8.26 8.05
N ASP A 178 -12.51 9.55 8.21
CA ASP A 178 -13.49 10.57 8.63
C ASP A 178 -14.38 11.07 7.47
N PHE A 179 -14.04 10.68 6.24
CA PHE A 179 -14.74 11.04 5.01
C PHE A 179 -15.43 9.80 4.42
N PRO A 180 -16.58 9.96 3.72
CA PRO A 180 -17.28 8.83 3.12
C PRO A 180 -16.37 7.94 2.28
N THR A 181 -16.45 6.63 2.51
CA THR A 181 -15.74 5.62 1.71
C THR A 181 -16.72 4.80 0.89
N VAL A 182 -16.37 4.54 -0.37
CA VAL A 182 -17.25 3.88 -1.36
C VAL A 182 -16.66 2.58 -1.87
N GLY A 183 -15.43 2.24 -1.46
CA GLY A 183 -14.90 0.91 -1.73
C GLY A 183 -13.77 0.45 -0.85
N TYR A 184 -13.54 -0.86 -0.90
CA TYR A 184 -12.51 -1.54 -0.12
C TYR A 184 -11.90 -2.77 -0.84
N ALA A 185 -10.71 -3.15 -0.40
CA ALA A 185 -10.05 -4.42 -0.72
C ALA A 185 -9.32 -4.94 0.53
N THR A 186 -9.04 -6.25 0.57
CA THR A 186 -8.36 -6.88 1.72
C THR A 186 -7.11 -7.67 1.36
N ASP A 187 -6.83 -7.89 0.08
CA ASP A 187 -5.60 -8.51 -0.40
C ASP A 187 -4.91 -7.68 -1.48
N ALA A 188 -3.58 -7.74 -1.51
CA ALA A 188 -2.77 -6.96 -2.43
C ALA A 188 -3.05 -7.31 -3.90
N MET A 189 -3.46 -8.54 -4.21
CA MET A 189 -3.83 -8.92 -5.58
C MET A 189 -5.02 -8.12 -6.11
N GLN A 190 -5.92 -7.69 -5.23
CA GLN A 190 -7.05 -6.83 -5.61
C GLN A 190 -6.65 -5.39 -5.91
N PHE A 191 -5.54 -4.92 -5.34
CA PHE A 191 -5.06 -3.55 -5.50
C PHE A 191 -4.00 -3.43 -6.60
N PHE A 192 -2.98 -4.29 -6.54
CA PHE A 192 -1.85 -4.28 -7.46
C PHE A 192 -2.15 -5.09 -8.73
N GLY A 193 -2.83 -6.23 -8.62
CA GLY A 193 -3.16 -7.10 -9.75
C GLY A 193 -1.97 -7.86 -10.33
N LEU A 194 -2.26 -8.88 -11.14
CA LEU A 194 -1.23 -9.70 -11.81
C LEU A 194 -0.38 -8.88 -12.79
N SER A 195 -1.00 -7.87 -13.41
CA SER A 195 -0.35 -6.97 -14.35
C SER A 195 0.84 -6.22 -13.73
N TYR A 196 0.84 -6.00 -12.40
CA TYR A 196 1.92 -5.37 -11.66
C TYR A 196 3.28 -6.04 -11.89
N LYS A 197 3.31 -7.35 -12.10
CA LYS A 197 4.54 -8.13 -12.38
C LYS A 197 5.25 -7.68 -13.66
N LEU A 198 4.52 -7.05 -14.58
CA LEU A 198 5.04 -6.46 -15.81
C LEU A 198 5.08 -4.93 -15.77
N THR A 199 3.98 -4.30 -15.36
CA THR A 199 3.81 -2.84 -15.47
C THR A 199 4.47 -2.09 -14.33
N HIS A 200 4.64 -2.74 -13.19
CA HIS A 200 5.05 -2.12 -11.93
C HIS A 200 4.11 -0.98 -11.47
N GLU A 201 2.89 -0.94 -12.03
CA GLU A 201 1.83 0.00 -11.70
C GLU A 201 0.64 -0.77 -11.12
N PRO A 202 0.07 -0.34 -9.98
CA PRO A 202 -1.10 -0.99 -9.42
C PRO A 202 -2.30 -0.95 -10.38
N GLU A 203 -2.93 -2.09 -10.63
CA GLU A 203 -4.05 -2.19 -11.57
C GLU A 203 -5.22 -1.26 -11.20
N ILE A 204 -5.45 -1.03 -9.89
CA ILE A 204 -6.45 -0.09 -9.38
C ILE A 204 -6.30 1.34 -9.90
N TYR A 205 -5.11 1.74 -10.37
CA TYR A 205 -4.88 3.07 -10.95
C TYR A 205 -5.82 3.36 -12.13
N THR A 206 -6.27 2.32 -12.83
CA THR A 206 -7.13 2.43 -14.02
C THR A 206 -8.57 2.00 -13.76
N LYS A 207 -8.86 1.35 -12.62
CA LYS A 207 -10.19 0.80 -12.31
C LYS A 207 -11.02 1.80 -11.52
N LYS A 208 -12.29 1.97 -11.88
CA LYS A 208 -13.17 2.93 -11.20
C LYS A 208 -13.36 2.67 -9.71
N HIS A 209 -13.49 1.40 -9.31
CA HIS A 209 -13.75 1.04 -7.91
C HIS A 209 -12.80 -0.06 -7.44
N LEU A 210 -12.46 -0.03 -6.15
CA LEU A 210 -12.02 -1.23 -5.44
C LEU A 210 -13.11 -2.31 -5.54
N PRO A 211 -12.75 -3.61 -5.49
CA PRO A 211 -13.70 -4.69 -5.78
C PRO A 211 -14.79 -4.88 -4.74
N ASN A 212 -14.66 -4.32 -3.53
CA ASN A 212 -15.62 -4.46 -2.43
C ASN A 212 -15.87 -5.92 -2.05
N GLN A 213 -14.79 -6.69 -2.05
CA GLN A 213 -14.79 -8.10 -1.72
C GLN A 213 -13.72 -8.37 -0.67
N ASN A 214 -14.10 -9.04 0.41
CA ASN A 214 -13.14 -9.65 1.32
C ASN A 214 -12.50 -10.87 0.61
N TYR A 215 -11.25 -10.72 0.20
CA TYR A 215 -10.45 -11.79 -0.37
C TYR A 215 -9.41 -12.24 0.65
N GLN A 216 -9.66 -13.39 1.27
CA GLN A 216 -8.72 -14.04 2.20
C GLN A 216 -7.71 -14.84 1.39
N TYR A 217 -6.51 -14.31 1.24
CA TYR A 217 -5.42 -14.97 0.54
C TYR A 217 -4.09 -14.78 1.28
N GLU A 218 -3.00 -14.49 0.57
CA GLU A 218 -1.64 -14.62 1.07
C GLU A 218 -0.86 -13.30 1.03
N PHE A 219 -1.52 -12.18 0.76
CA PHE A 219 -0.91 -10.86 0.88
C PHE A 219 -1.90 -9.88 1.50
N ALA A 220 -2.09 -10.02 2.82
CA ALA A 220 -2.98 -9.18 3.61
C ALA A 220 -2.67 -7.68 3.40
N TYR A 221 -3.59 -6.99 2.73
CA TYR A 221 -3.45 -5.59 2.34
C TYR A 221 -4.81 -4.93 2.32
N LEU A 222 -5.05 -4.09 3.32
CA LEU A 222 -6.29 -3.37 3.43
C LEU A 222 -6.23 -2.11 2.57
N ALA A 223 -7.24 -1.90 1.74
CA ALA A 223 -7.40 -0.67 0.99
C ALA A 223 -8.78 -0.05 1.20
N LEU A 224 -8.84 1.28 1.29
CA LEU A 224 -10.07 2.08 1.32
C LEU A 224 -10.05 3.12 0.20
N GLN A 225 -11.20 3.35 -0.42
CA GLN A 225 -11.44 4.36 -1.45
C GLN A 225 -12.49 5.36 -0.96
N THR A 226 -12.17 6.66 -1.03
CA THR A 226 -13.14 7.71 -0.67
C THR A 226 -14.20 7.90 -1.73
N GLU A 227 -15.33 8.51 -1.36
CA GLU A 227 -16.18 9.18 -2.33
C GLU A 227 -15.38 10.27 -3.08
N THR A 228 -15.83 10.60 -4.28
CA THR A 228 -15.26 11.67 -5.09
C THR A 228 -15.58 13.05 -4.48
N PHE A 229 -14.61 13.96 -4.54
CA PHE A 229 -14.74 15.34 -4.09
C PHE A 229 -14.15 16.34 -5.10
N HIS A 230 -14.49 17.62 -4.92
CA HIS A 230 -13.98 18.73 -5.71
C HIS A 230 -13.08 19.63 -4.86
N LEU A 231 -11.99 20.11 -5.47
CA LEU A 231 -11.05 21.00 -4.82
C LEU A 231 -11.26 22.45 -5.27
N ASN A 232 -11.07 23.36 -4.33
CA ASN A 232 -11.04 24.80 -4.58
C ASN A 232 -9.91 25.43 -3.76
N GLU A 233 -9.85 26.77 -3.72
CA GLU A 233 -8.79 27.50 -3.01
C GLU A 233 -8.79 27.24 -1.50
N SER A 234 -9.95 26.89 -0.94
CA SER A 234 -10.07 26.50 0.46
C SER A 234 -9.47 25.11 0.67
N THR A 235 -8.73 24.95 1.76
CA THR A 235 -8.16 23.66 2.13
C THR A 235 -9.26 22.68 2.56
N MET A 236 -9.40 21.59 1.81
CA MET A 236 -10.14 20.39 2.21
C MET A 236 -9.24 19.49 3.06
N THR A 237 -9.81 18.80 4.05
CA THR A 237 -9.08 17.83 4.86
C THR A 237 -9.83 16.50 4.86
N VAL A 238 -9.10 15.41 4.64
CA VAL A 238 -9.57 14.02 4.77
C VAL A 238 -8.59 13.31 5.70
N THR A 239 -9.08 12.51 6.64
CA THR A 239 -8.26 11.81 7.61
C THR A 239 -8.53 10.31 7.56
N PHE A 240 -7.55 9.54 7.11
CA PHE A 240 -7.52 8.09 7.35
C PHE A 240 -6.88 7.81 8.71
N TYR A 241 -7.26 6.70 9.34
CA TYR A 241 -6.62 6.23 10.56
C TYR A 241 -6.33 4.74 10.52
N GLY A 242 -5.35 4.34 11.33
CA GLY A 242 -5.18 2.96 11.76
C GLY A 242 -5.11 2.88 13.28
N HIS A 243 -5.84 1.94 13.86
CA HIS A 243 -5.90 1.73 15.31
C HIS A 243 -5.52 0.30 15.65
N SER A 244 -4.47 0.14 16.44
CA SER A 244 -3.94 -1.16 16.84
C SER A 244 -4.37 -1.48 18.26
N HIS A 245 -4.97 -2.65 18.46
CA HIS A 245 -5.50 -3.05 19.75
C HIS A 245 -5.12 -4.48 20.05
N GLN A 246 -4.83 -4.76 21.32
CA GLN A 246 -4.44 -6.08 21.78
C GLN A 246 -5.42 -6.51 22.88
N GLU A 247 -6.11 -7.62 22.67
CA GLU A 247 -7.09 -8.14 23.62
C GLU A 247 -7.22 -9.64 23.44
N ALA A 248 -7.41 -10.37 24.54
CA ALA A 248 -7.55 -11.82 24.53
C ALA A 248 -8.96 -12.25 24.08
N ASP A 249 -9.00 -13.26 23.20
CA ASP A 249 -10.12 -14.21 22.99
C ASP A 249 -11.52 -13.69 22.62
N LEU A 250 -11.67 -12.45 22.15
CA LEU A 250 -12.97 -11.93 21.71
C LEU A 250 -12.97 -11.59 20.23
N PHE A 251 -13.68 -12.37 19.41
CA PHE A 251 -14.06 -11.92 18.06
C PHE A 251 -14.90 -10.64 18.20
N LEU A 252 -14.38 -9.54 17.66
CA LEU A 252 -15.05 -8.25 17.80
C LEU A 252 -16.22 -8.18 16.84
N THR A 253 -17.41 -7.96 17.39
CA THR A 253 -18.66 -7.79 16.62
C THR A 253 -18.96 -6.32 16.33
N LYS A 254 -18.10 -5.41 16.77
CA LYS A 254 -18.25 -3.96 16.67
C LYS A 254 -16.90 -3.31 16.42
N LEU A 255 -16.94 -2.13 15.82
CA LEU A 255 -15.78 -1.28 15.66
C LEU A 255 -15.20 -0.87 17.02
N LEU A 256 -13.86 -0.81 17.06
CA LEU A 256 -13.10 -0.23 18.15
C LEU A 256 -13.33 1.28 18.18
N THR A 257 -13.51 1.80 19.39
CA THR A 257 -13.69 3.24 19.62
C THR A 257 -12.31 3.91 19.67
N LEU A 258 -12.13 5.00 18.91
CA LEU A 258 -10.93 5.82 19.00
C LEU A 258 -10.98 6.64 20.31
N PRO A 259 -10.06 6.43 21.27
CA PRO A 259 -10.18 7.03 22.60
C PRO A 259 -10.21 8.56 22.57
N ASN A 260 -9.40 9.15 21.70
CA ASN A 260 -9.22 10.60 21.57
C ASN A 260 -9.91 11.20 20.33
N GLY A 261 -10.63 10.38 19.56
CA GLY A 261 -11.21 10.77 18.29
C GLY A 261 -10.18 11.19 17.23
N PHE A 262 -10.61 11.96 16.24
CA PHE A 262 -9.74 12.50 15.19
C PHE A 262 -9.02 13.77 15.65
N PRO A 263 -7.75 13.98 15.25
CA PRO A 263 -6.98 15.16 15.65
C PRO A 263 -7.55 16.44 15.04
N ALA A 264 -7.80 17.44 15.89
CA ALA A 264 -8.37 18.73 15.49
C ALA A 264 -7.38 19.72 14.84
N ARG A 265 -6.06 19.46 14.84
CA ARG A 265 -5.03 20.46 14.52
C ARG A 265 -4.39 20.25 13.15
N ARG A 266 -4.59 21.22 12.26
CA ARG A 266 -3.64 21.52 11.16
C ARG A 266 -2.34 22.03 11.78
N ARG A 267 -1.21 21.33 11.60
CA ARG A 267 0.10 21.87 12.00
C ARG A 267 0.46 23.06 11.11
N ASN A 268 1.21 24.01 11.68
CA ASN A 268 1.71 25.15 10.92
C ASN A 268 2.54 24.67 9.73
N LYS A 269 2.55 25.48 8.65
CA LYS A 269 3.41 25.28 7.50
C LYS A 269 4.85 25.07 7.99
N VAL A 270 5.39 23.90 7.73
CA VAL A 270 6.75 23.57 8.17
C VAL A 270 7.72 24.05 7.10
N THR A 271 8.98 24.24 7.48
CA THR A 271 10.07 24.50 6.54
C THR A 271 10.08 23.40 5.47
N LEU A 272 10.37 23.77 4.21
CA LEU A 272 10.51 22.81 3.12
C LEU A 272 11.33 21.61 3.58
N GLY A 273 10.71 20.42 3.52
CA GLY A 273 11.37 19.16 3.82
C GLY A 273 12.53 18.88 2.87
N VAL A 274 13.16 17.72 3.02
CA VAL A 274 14.22 17.31 2.10
C VAL A 274 13.58 16.74 0.84
N ALA A 275 14.02 17.21 -0.34
CA ALA A 275 13.64 16.58 -1.60
C ALA A 275 14.29 15.19 -1.66
N ILE A 276 13.48 14.16 -1.74
CA ILE A 276 13.98 12.81 -1.82
C ILE A 276 14.36 12.55 -3.28
N LYS A 277 15.62 12.17 -3.53
CA LYS A 277 16.10 11.80 -4.86
C LYS A 277 16.77 10.44 -4.78
N SER A 278 16.16 9.44 -5.39
CA SER A 278 16.86 8.21 -5.75
C SER A 278 17.54 8.40 -7.10
N THR A 279 18.79 7.93 -7.23
CA THR A 279 19.48 7.82 -8.52
C THR A 279 19.04 6.58 -9.29
N LEU A 280 18.32 5.66 -8.64
CA LEU A 280 17.73 4.48 -9.25
C LEU A 280 16.33 4.83 -9.77
N SER A 281 15.93 4.22 -10.88
CA SER A 281 14.57 4.30 -11.42
C SER A 281 13.83 2.96 -11.28
N PRO A 282 13.64 2.44 -10.04
CA PRO A 282 13.03 1.13 -9.83
C PRO A 282 11.57 1.09 -10.26
N LEU A 283 10.91 2.25 -10.41
CA LEU A 283 9.52 2.36 -10.89
C LEU A 283 9.32 1.92 -12.34
N HIS A 284 10.40 1.81 -13.12
CA HIS A 284 10.35 1.41 -14.52
C HIS A 284 11.31 0.23 -14.76
N PRO A 285 11.02 -0.96 -14.19
CA PRO A 285 11.86 -2.13 -14.41
C PRO A 285 11.83 -2.52 -15.88
N ILE A 286 12.97 -3.00 -16.39
CA ILE A 286 13.06 -3.47 -17.78
C ILE A 286 12.44 -4.86 -17.85
N ALA A 287 11.31 -4.97 -18.54
CA ALA A 287 10.67 -6.24 -18.83
C ALA A 287 10.95 -6.73 -20.26
N GLY A 288 11.12 -8.05 -20.41
CA GLY A 288 11.28 -8.67 -21.72
C GLY A 288 10.02 -8.53 -22.59
N LEU A 289 10.22 -8.36 -23.90
CA LEU A 289 9.14 -8.36 -24.89
C LEU A 289 8.47 -9.76 -24.97
N PRO A 290 7.18 -9.84 -25.35
CA PRO A 290 6.54 -11.14 -25.53
C PRO A 290 7.21 -11.87 -26.70
N LEU A 291 7.40 -13.18 -26.55
CA LEU A 291 7.83 -14.02 -27.67
C LEU A 291 6.65 -14.25 -28.61
N THR A 292 6.82 -13.99 -29.90
CA THR A 292 5.86 -14.48 -30.89
C THR A 292 5.93 -16.00 -31.01
N LYS A 293 4.89 -16.59 -31.61
CA LYS A 293 4.86 -18.04 -31.90
C LYS A 293 6.07 -18.47 -32.73
N GLU A 294 6.44 -17.69 -33.75
CA GLU A 294 7.56 -17.96 -34.65
C GLU A 294 8.89 -17.85 -33.90
N GLN A 295 9.05 -16.82 -33.05
CA GLN A 295 10.25 -16.66 -32.23
C GLN A 295 10.39 -17.80 -31.21
N PHE A 296 9.29 -18.22 -30.57
CA PHE A 296 9.28 -19.35 -29.65
C PHE A 296 9.70 -20.63 -30.37
N GLN A 297 9.09 -20.94 -31.52
CA GLN A 297 9.41 -22.12 -32.31
C GLN A 297 10.84 -22.10 -32.86
N THR A 298 11.35 -20.92 -33.22
CA THR A 298 12.75 -20.77 -33.67
C THR A 298 13.73 -20.98 -32.52
N LYS A 299 13.43 -20.44 -31.34
CA LYS A 299 14.29 -20.53 -30.16
C LYS A 299 14.24 -21.92 -29.51
N TYR A 300 13.07 -22.55 -29.52
CA TYR A 300 12.79 -23.83 -28.86
C TYR A 300 12.14 -24.82 -29.85
N PRO A 301 12.84 -25.21 -30.94
CA PRO A 301 12.27 -26.01 -32.03
C PRO A 301 11.87 -27.43 -31.61
N THR A 302 12.46 -27.95 -30.53
CA THR A 302 12.21 -29.29 -29.99
C THR A 302 11.26 -29.29 -28.80
N ALA A 303 10.65 -28.14 -28.46
CA ALA A 303 9.70 -28.07 -27.35
C ALA A 303 8.44 -28.91 -27.61
N THR A 304 8.02 -29.66 -26.60
CA THR A 304 6.87 -30.55 -26.58
C THR A 304 5.93 -30.17 -25.43
N LEU A 305 4.76 -30.81 -25.34
CA LEU A 305 3.75 -30.55 -24.30
C LEU A 305 3.42 -29.05 -24.18
N ILE A 306 3.22 -28.39 -25.34
CA ILE A 306 2.99 -26.95 -25.41
C ILE A 306 1.61 -26.61 -24.84
N GLU A 307 1.59 -25.82 -23.77
CA GLU A 307 0.38 -25.21 -23.22
C GLU A 307 0.04 -23.92 -23.98
N ARG A 308 -1.24 -23.71 -24.24
CA ARG A 308 -1.75 -22.54 -24.98
C ARG A 308 -3.05 -22.03 -24.37
N GLU A 309 -3.24 -20.72 -24.45
CA GLU A 309 -4.53 -20.06 -24.32
C GLU A 309 -4.84 -19.33 -25.63
N GLY A 310 -5.78 -19.87 -26.41
CA GLY A 310 -5.99 -19.44 -27.79
C GLY A 310 -4.72 -19.61 -28.64
N ASP A 311 -4.25 -18.51 -29.24
CA ASP A 311 -3.04 -18.48 -30.07
C ASP A 311 -1.75 -18.25 -29.26
N GLU A 312 -1.86 -17.83 -28.00
CA GLU A 312 -0.72 -17.50 -27.15
C GLU A 312 -0.10 -18.77 -26.54
N ILE A 313 1.24 -18.87 -26.56
CA ILE A 313 1.97 -19.98 -25.95
C ILE A 313 2.27 -19.62 -24.49
N LEU A 314 1.84 -20.47 -23.57
CA LEU A 314 2.00 -20.26 -22.13
C LEU A 314 3.22 -20.99 -21.56
N SER A 315 3.41 -22.25 -21.93
CA SER A 315 4.58 -23.04 -21.51
C SER A 315 4.87 -24.22 -22.43
N GLY A 316 5.97 -24.92 -22.17
CA GLY A 316 6.33 -26.16 -22.85
C GLY A 316 7.54 -26.84 -22.20
N PHE A 317 7.89 -28.02 -22.67
CA PHE A 317 9.02 -28.81 -22.15
C PHE A 317 10.01 -29.16 -23.25
N LEU A 318 11.30 -29.02 -22.95
CA LEU A 318 12.37 -29.51 -23.82
C LEU A 318 12.65 -31.01 -23.57
N PRO A 319 13.32 -31.71 -24.51
CA PRO A 319 13.64 -33.14 -24.35
C PRO A 319 14.53 -33.46 -23.14
N ASP A 320 15.29 -32.48 -22.64
CA ASP A 320 16.13 -32.59 -21.45
C ASP A 320 15.35 -32.33 -20.14
N HIS A 321 14.02 -32.30 -20.20
CA HIS A 321 13.11 -32.02 -19.09
C HIS A 321 13.11 -30.58 -18.57
N THR A 322 13.74 -29.63 -19.28
CA THR A 322 13.61 -28.21 -18.95
C THR A 322 12.20 -27.71 -19.22
N HIS A 323 11.57 -27.11 -18.21
CA HIS A 323 10.28 -26.43 -18.34
C HIS A 323 10.48 -24.97 -18.77
N ILE A 324 9.81 -24.57 -19.84
CA ILE A 324 9.81 -23.20 -20.36
C ILE A 324 8.49 -22.55 -19.97
N VAL A 325 8.53 -21.44 -19.25
CA VAL A 325 7.37 -20.60 -18.95
C VAL A 325 7.51 -19.28 -19.70
N THR A 326 6.46 -18.86 -20.42
CA THR A 326 6.48 -17.58 -21.11
C THR A 326 5.96 -16.47 -20.21
N ARG A 327 6.27 -15.22 -20.58
CA ARG A 327 5.74 -14.03 -19.92
C ARG A 327 4.21 -14.02 -19.85
N ALA A 328 3.54 -14.57 -20.87
CA ALA A 328 2.09 -14.63 -20.92
C ALA A 328 1.52 -15.43 -19.74
N LYS A 329 2.07 -16.63 -19.50
CA LYS A 329 1.64 -17.48 -18.39
C LYS A 329 1.86 -16.83 -17.04
N GLU A 330 3.01 -16.17 -16.86
CA GLU A 330 3.29 -15.43 -15.63
C GLU A 330 2.20 -14.41 -15.31
N LEU A 331 1.64 -13.73 -16.30
CA LEU A 331 0.60 -12.71 -16.09
C LEU A 331 -0.81 -13.27 -15.86
N LEU A 332 -1.00 -14.58 -16.00
CA LEU A 332 -2.29 -15.26 -15.78
C LEU A 332 -2.38 -15.96 -14.43
N VAL A 333 -1.24 -16.22 -13.78
CA VAL A 333 -1.18 -16.99 -12.54
C VAL A 333 -0.92 -16.08 -11.34
N GLU A 334 -1.62 -16.37 -10.24
CA GLU A 334 -1.36 -15.72 -8.94
C GLU A 334 -0.04 -16.18 -8.30
N ARG A 335 0.49 -17.35 -8.70
CA ARG A 335 1.73 -17.97 -8.18
C ARG A 335 2.54 -18.69 -9.24
#